data_AF-T1ELA1-F1
#
_entry.id   AF-T1ELA1-F1
#
_cell.length_a   1.000
_cell.length_b   1.000
_cell.length_c   1.000
_cell.angle_alpha   90.00
_cell.angle_beta   90.00
_cell.angle_gamma   90.00
#
_symmetry.space_group_name_H-M   'P 1'
#
loop_
_entity.id
_entity.type
_entity.pdbx_description
1 polymer ?
#
loop_
_entity_poly.entity_id
_entity_poly.type
_entity_poly.pdbx_seq_one_letter_code
_entity_poly.pdbx_strand_id
1 'polypeptide(L)' 'KFMNEECCICNEEFVQSSFVYEMGCRHAFHFKCLDTWLENKTSCPYCRKAVV' A
#
# COMPACT_ATOMS: atom_id res chain seq x y z
N LYS A 1 3.02 13.11 -4.62
CA LYS A 1 3.01 13.00 -3.14
C LYS A 1 1.92 12.01 -2.79
N PHE A 2 2.28 10.95 -2.08
CA PHE A 2 1.35 9.93 -1.63
C PHE A 2 0.39 10.51 -0.58
N MET A 3 -0.80 9.92 -0.42
CA MET A 3 -1.75 10.33 0.60
C MET A 3 -1.36 9.86 2.01
N ASN A 4 -0.43 8.91 2.09
CA ASN A 4 0.15 8.38 3.30
C ASN A 4 1.67 8.24 3.14
N GLU A 5 2.40 8.44 4.24
CA GLU A 5 3.87 8.38 4.29
C GLU A 5 4.38 7.11 5.02
N GLU A 6 3.44 6.28 5.49
CA GLU A 6 3.69 5.02 6.18
C GLU A 6 2.82 3.88 5.61
N CYS A 7 3.31 2.66 5.71
CA CYS A 7 2.59 1.47 5.28
C CYS A 7 1.64 0.98 6.38
N CYS A 8 0.33 1.11 6.20
CA CYS A 8 -0.65 0.58 7.19
C CYS A 8 -0.65 -0.95 7.38
N ILE A 9 0.12 -1.70 6.59
CA ILE A 9 0.21 -3.17 6.72
C ILE A 9 1.29 -3.55 7.74
N CYS A 10 2.45 -2.87 7.71
CA CYS A 10 3.55 -3.13 8.64
C CYS A 10 3.80 -1.99 9.65
N ASN A 11 3.06 -0.89 9.53
CA ASN A 11 3.17 0.33 10.34
C ASN A 11 4.58 0.97 10.30
N GLU A 12 5.29 0.83 9.18
CA GLU A 12 6.60 1.44 8.95
C GLU A 12 6.53 2.58 7.93
N GLU A 13 7.35 3.61 8.16
CA GLU A 13 7.51 4.76 7.27
C GLU A 13 8.20 4.37 5.96
N PHE A 14 7.84 5.06 4.87
CA PHE A 14 8.48 4.85 3.58
C PHE A 14 9.86 5.53 3.55
N VAL A 15 10.92 4.73 3.50
CA VAL A 15 12.28 5.22 3.32
C VAL A 15 12.66 5.29 1.84
N GLN A 16 13.68 6.07 1.47
CA GLN A 16 14.12 6.21 0.06
C GLN A 16 14.50 4.87 -0.62
N SER A 17 14.82 3.84 0.16
CA SER A 17 15.10 2.48 -0.33
C SER A 17 13.88 1.54 -0.33
N SER A 18 12.72 2.01 0.12
CA SER A 18 11.51 1.20 0.15
C SER A 18 10.88 1.14 -1.24
N PHE A 19 10.66 -0.07 -1.75
CA PHE A 19 9.82 -0.29 -2.91
C PHE A 19 8.37 -0.10 -2.49
N VAL A 20 7.76 1.00 -2.93
CA VAL A 20 6.36 1.32 -2.66
C VAL A 20 5.55 1.31 -3.94
N TYR A 21 4.32 0.81 -3.85
CA TYR A 21 3.36 0.80 -4.92
C TYR A 21 2.21 1.73 -4.59
N GLU A 22 1.94 2.69 -5.49
CA GLU A 22 0.79 3.58 -5.40
C GLU A 22 -0.42 2.92 -6.08
N MET A 23 -1.51 2.73 -5.32
CA MET A 23 -2.77 2.30 -5.88
C MET A 23 -3.54 3.46 -6.52
N GLY A 24 -4.48 3.15 -7.43
CA GLY A 24 -5.36 4.15 -8.06
C GLY A 24 -6.21 4.99 -7.09
N CYS A 25 -6.30 4.56 -5.82
CA CYS A 25 -6.90 5.35 -4.73
C CYS A 25 -5.94 6.34 -4.05
N ARG A 26 -4.74 6.58 -4.60
CA ARG A 26 -3.65 7.43 -4.09
C ARG A 26 -3.01 7.00 -2.77
N HIS A 27 -3.26 5.76 -2.32
CA HIS A 27 -2.56 5.18 -1.18
C HIS A 27 -1.33 4.41 -1.65
N ALA A 28 -0.22 4.61 -0.95
CA ALA A 28 1.02 3.87 -1.18
C ALA A 28 1.18 2.75 -0.15
N PHE A 29 1.79 1.64 -0.55
CA PHE A 29 2.14 0.55 0.37
C PHE A 29 3.46 -0.05 -0.06
N HIS A 30 4.19 -0.69 0.86
CA HIS A 30 5.35 -1.48 0.47
C HIS A 30 4.92 -2.55 -0.53
N PHE A 31 5.68 -2.70 -1.62
CA PHE A 31 5.43 -3.67 -2.66
C PHE A 31 5.26 -5.07 -2.04
N LYS A 32 6.14 -5.45 -1.11
CA LYS A 32 6.08 -6.72 -0.40
C LYS A 32 4.81 -6.87 0.46
N CYS A 33 4.44 -5.84 1.20
CA CYS A 33 3.23 -5.87 2.01
C CYS A 33 1.97 -5.93 1.13
N LEU A 34 1.97 -5.18 0.03
CA LEU A 34 0.87 -5.15 -0.91
C LEU A 34 0.72 -6.47 -1.63
N ASP A 35 1.81 -7.07 -2.07
CA ASP A 35 1.86 -8.40 -2.70
C ASP A 35 1.20 -9.44 -1.78
N THR A 36 1.68 -9.57 -0.53
CA THR A 36 1.09 -10.47 0.47
C THR A 36 -0.39 -10.16 0.77
N TRP A 37 -0.78 -8.89 0.74
CA TRP A 37 -2.17 -8.51 0.93
C TRP A 37 -3.04 -8.92 -0.27
N LEU A 38 -2.57 -8.69 -1.50
CA LEU A 38 -3.27 -9.02 -2.74
C LEU A 38 -3.43 -10.53 -2.94
N GLU A 39 -2.54 -11.35 -2.40
CA GLU A 39 -2.71 -12.81 -2.32
C GLU A 39 -4.01 -13.20 -1.58
N ASN A 40 -4.46 -12.38 -0.62
CA ASN A 40 -5.65 -12.65 0.19
C ASN A 40 -6.86 -11.80 -0.20
N LYS A 41 -6.66 -10.52 -0.56
CA LYS A 41 -7.73 -9.55 -0.86
C LYS A 41 -7.32 -8.58 -1.95
N THR A 42 -8.18 -8.40 -2.96
CA THR A 42 -8.01 -7.44 -4.05
C THR A 42 -8.60 -6.05 -3.74
N SER A 43 -8.43 -5.57 -2.52
CA SER A 43 -8.93 -4.27 -2.07
C SER A 43 -7.88 -3.47 -1.33
N CYS A 44 -7.97 -2.14 -1.38
CA CYS A 44 -7.02 -1.25 -0.71
C CYS A 44 -7.08 -1.44 0.82
N PRO A 45 -5.95 -1.71 1.50
CA PRO A 45 -5.90 -1.87 2.96
C PRO A 45 -6.36 -0.63 3.73
N TYR A 46 -6.17 0.57 3.16
CA TYR A 46 -6.45 1.84 3.83
C TYR A 46 -7.93 2.24 3.72
N CYS A 47 -8.47 2.23 2.50
CA CYS A 47 -9.80 2.77 2.20
C CYS A 47 -10.80 1.71 1.75
N ARG A 48 -10.39 0.44 1.65
CA ARG A 48 -11.20 -0.69 1.17
C ARG A 48 -11.79 -0.53 -0.23
N LYS A 49 -11.31 0.44 -1.02
CA LYS A 49 -11.67 0.53 -2.45
C LYS A 49 -11.14 -0.68 -3.19
N ALA A 50 -11.97 -1.26 -4.05
CA ALA A 50 -11.55 -2.34 -4.94
C ALA A 50 -10.45 -1.86 -5.89
N VAL A 51 -9.48 -2.74 -6.15
CA VAL A 51 -8.44 -2.53 -7.15
C VAL A 51 -9.07 -2.84 -8.51
N VAL A 52 -9.81 -1.90 -9.08
CA VAL A 52 -10.41 -1.98 -10.41
C VAL A 52 -9.75 -1.01 -11.38
#